data_AF-A0A2E1HMN7-F1
#
_entry.id   AF-A0A2E1HMN7-F1
#
_cell.length_a   1.000
_cell.length_b   1.000
_cell.length_c   1.000
_cell.angle_alpha   90.00
_cell.angle_beta   90.00
_cell.angle_gamma   90.00
#
_symmetry.space_group_name_H-M   'P 1'
#
loop_
_entity.id
_entity.type
_entity.pdbx_description
1 polymer ?
#
loop_
_entity_poly.entity_id
_entity_poly.type
_entity_poly.pdbx_seq_one_letter_code
_entity_poly.pdbx_strand_id
1 'polypeptide(L)'
;MSIVIVTGVPGVGKSTVMNAAKDFGYNIVNFGTTMFEEAQKEGVSNRDDLRKLPVDVQKRLQKQAGEKIGLMDNVIVDTHASVLTHSGYLPGLPEWTVKAIMPNTIVLVEALPEEIENRRSKDTSRARDKDDIGLHQRINREYAIAAAFMTGATVGFVPNNDNKIEIAVEKFKKILNK
;
A
#
# COMPACT_ATOMS: atom_id res chain seq x y z
N MET A 1 11.07 5.31 -15.71
CA MET A 1 10.63 5.57 -14.32
C MET A 1 9.12 5.42 -14.24
N SER A 2 8.65 4.20 -13.94
CA SER A 2 7.26 3.91 -13.62
C SER A 2 7.16 3.41 -12.18
N ILE A 3 6.54 4.20 -11.32
CA ILE A 3 6.31 3.89 -9.91
C ILE A 3 4.80 3.77 -9.69
N VAL A 4 4.36 2.58 -9.30
CA VAL A 4 2.94 2.30 -9.04
C VAL A 4 2.79 1.89 -7.59
N ILE A 5 1.99 2.65 -6.83
CA ILE A 5 1.67 2.29 -5.45
C ILE A 5 0.45 1.37 -5.47
N VAL A 6 0.52 0.23 -4.79
CA VAL A 6 -0.62 -0.69 -4.62
C VAL A 6 -1.06 -0.68 -3.17
N THR A 7 -2.33 -0.36 -2.96
CA THR A 7 -2.96 -0.23 -1.65
C THR A 7 -4.23 -1.08 -1.57
N GLY A 8 -4.78 -1.21 -0.36
CA GLY A 8 -5.94 -2.05 -0.09
C GLY A 8 -5.93 -2.58 1.35
N VAL A 9 -7.11 -2.91 1.84
CA VAL A 9 -7.28 -3.40 3.21
C VAL A 9 -6.61 -4.77 3.41
N PRO A 10 -6.19 -5.12 4.64
CA PRO A 10 -5.70 -6.47 4.92
C PRO A 10 -6.70 -7.55 4.47
N GLY A 11 -6.23 -8.59 3.77
CA GLY A 11 -7.07 -9.70 3.30
C GLY A 11 -7.67 -9.53 1.91
N VAL A 12 -7.50 -8.37 1.28
CA VAL A 12 -8.05 -8.12 -0.07
C VAL A 12 -7.29 -8.84 -1.19
N GLY A 13 -6.12 -9.43 -0.91
CA GLY A 13 -5.33 -10.17 -1.90
C GLY A 13 -4.34 -9.33 -2.71
N LYS A 14 -3.90 -8.16 -2.19
CA LYS A 14 -2.89 -7.30 -2.84
C LYS A 14 -1.70 -8.09 -3.38
N SER A 15 -1.12 -8.94 -2.53
CA SER A 15 0.09 -9.71 -2.85
C SER A 15 -0.10 -10.61 -4.08
N THR A 16 -1.27 -11.24 -4.21
CA THR A 16 -1.59 -12.09 -5.36
C THR A 16 -1.69 -11.26 -6.64
N VAL A 17 -2.37 -10.11 -6.60
CA VAL A 17 -2.52 -9.22 -7.76
C VAL A 17 -1.18 -8.60 -8.17
N MET A 18 -0.40 -8.07 -7.23
CA MET A 18 0.86 -7.37 -7.53
C MET A 18 1.96 -8.30 -8.05
N ASN A 19 1.91 -9.60 -7.70
CA ASN A 19 2.88 -10.57 -8.21
C ASN A 19 2.86 -10.68 -9.74
N ALA A 20 1.71 -10.42 -10.38
CA ALA A 20 1.61 -10.39 -11.84
C ALA A 20 2.46 -9.27 -12.47
N ALA A 21 2.85 -8.23 -11.73
CA ALA A 21 3.71 -7.18 -12.25
C ALA A 21 5.14 -7.66 -12.56
N LYS A 22 5.59 -8.75 -11.91
CA LYS A 22 6.94 -9.31 -12.12
C LYS A 22 7.16 -9.75 -13.56
N ASP A 23 6.12 -10.32 -14.19
CA ASP A 23 6.14 -10.76 -15.59
C ASP A 23 6.37 -9.59 -16.57
N PHE A 24 6.15 -8.35 -16.10
CA PHE A 24 6.29 -7.12 -16.87
C PHE A 24 7.58 -6.35 -16.59
N GLY A 25 8.47 -6.91 -15.78
CA GLY A 25 9.74 -6.30 -15.39
C GLY A 25 9.65 -5.33 -14.22
N TYR A 26 8.57 -5.39 -13.43
CA TYR A 26 8.48 -4.59 -12.21
C TYR A 26 9.08 -5.33 -11.01
N ASN A 27 9.86 -4.61 -10.22
CA ASN A 27 10.27 -5.05 -8.89
C ASN A 27 9.20 -4.69 -7.86
N ILE A 28 9.03 -5.53 -6.82
CA ILE A 28 8.08 -5.26 -5.74
C ILE A 28 8.87 -4.84 -4.50
N VAL A 29 8.54 -3.67 -3.96
CA VAL A 29 9.16 -3.12 -2.76
C VAL A 29 8.08 -2.88 -1.71
N ASN A 30 8.29 -3.38 -0.49
CA ASN A 30 7.41 -3.11 0.63
C ASN A 30 7.85 -1.83 1.34
N PHE A 31 6.99 -0.81 1.36
CA PHE A 31 7.32 0.50 1.93
C PHE A 31 7.77 0.41 3.40
N GLY A 32 7.08 -0.41 4.20
CA GLY A 32 7.42 -0.59 5.60
C GLY A 32 8.76 -1.30 5.82
N THR A 33 9.18 -2.16 4.89
CA THR A 33 10.52 -2.76 4.92
C THR A 33 11.58 -1.73 4.56
N THR A 34 11.36 -0.93 3.52
CA THR A 34 12.28 0.16 3.15
C THR A 34 12.45 1.17 4.28
N MET A 35 11.36 1.56 4.95
CA MET A 35 11.41 2.42 6.13
C MET A 35 12.20 1.78 7.28
N PHE A 36 12.06 0.46 7.49
CA PHE A 36 12.84 -0.24 8.50
C PHE A 36 14.34 -0.27 8.17
N GLU A 37 14.71 -0.50 6.91
CA GLU A 37 16.12 -0.45 6.46
C GLU A 37 16.76 0.92 6.72
N GLU A 38 16.02 2.02 6.55
CA GLU A 38 16.51 3.36 6.89
C GLU A 38 16.67 3.52 8.40
N ALA A 39 15.73 3.01 9.20
CA ALA A 39 15.81 3.07 10.65
C ALA A 39 16.94 2.21 11.24
N GLN A 40 17.28 1.09 10.59
CA GLN A 40 18.41 0.24 11.00
C GLN A 40 19.75 0.98 10.91
N LYS A 41 19.90 1.88 9.93
CA LYS A 41 21.10 2.74 9.83
C LYS A 41 21.23 3.70 11.02
N GLU A 42 20.13 3.94 11.73
CA GLU A 42 20.05 4.81 12.90
C GLU A 42 19.95 4.03 14.21
N GLY A 43 20.17 2.71 14.19
CA GLY A 43 20.25 1.86 15.38
C GLY A 43 18.95 1.20 15.80
N VAL A 44 17.87 1.28 15.01
CA VAL A 44 16.63 0.55 15.30
C VAL A 44 16.78 -0.93 14.93
N SER A 45 16.71 -1.82 15.91
CA SER A 45 16.96 -3.26 15.71
C SER A 45 15.71 -4.08 15.43
N ASN A 46 14.52 -3.63 15.86
CA ASN A 46 13.26 -4.33 15.67
C ASN A 46 12.25 -3.46 14.89
N ARG A 47 11.58 -4.05 13.90
CA ARG A 47 10.56 -3.39 13.08
C ARG A 47 9.39 -2.87 13.90
N ASP A 48 9.01 -3.58 14.97
CA ASP A 48 7.89 -3.17 15.81
C ASP A 48 8.18 -1.88 16.60
N ASP A 49 9.46 -1.55 16.81
CA ASP A 49 9.86 -0.33 17.51
C ASP A 49 9.69 0.92 16.63
N LEU A 50 9.56 0.78 15.31
CA LEU A 50 9.27 1.91 14.40
C LEU A 50 8.05 2.71 14.84
N ARG A 51 7.01 2.02 15.34
CA ARG A 51 5.74 2.65 15.76
C ARG A 51 5.88 3.41 17.08
N LYS A 52 6.92 3.13 17.86
CA LYS A 52 7.19 3.76 19.17
C LYS A 52 8.10 4.99 19.06
N LEU A 53 8.72 5.21 17.89
CA LEU A 53 9.59 6.35 17.66
C LEU A 53 8.82 7.67 17.76
N PRO A 54 9.49 8.77 18.12
CA PRO A 54 8.90 10.11 18.02
C PRO A 54 8.33 10.40 16.63
N VAL A 55 7.23 11.17 16.57
CA VAL A 55 6.48 11.41 15.32
C VAL A 55 7.33 12.09 14.24
N ASP A 56 8.20 13.02 14.64
CA ASP A 56 9.17 13.70 13.77
C ASP A 56 10.19 12.72 13.19
N VAL A 57 10.65 11.75 13.99
CA VAL A 57 11.54 10.67 13.52
C VAL A 57 10.82 9.76 12.54
N GLN A 58 9.58 9.33 12.84
CA GLN A 58 8.79 8.52 11.92
C GLN A 58 8.56 9.23 10.58
N LYS A 59 8.22 10.53 10.61
CA LYS A 59 8.05 11.36 9.42
C LYS A 59 9.34 11.46 8.59
N ARG A 60 10.49 11.64 9.24
CA ARG A 60 11.80 11.69 8.56
C ARG A 60 12.14 10.36 7.89
N LEU A 61 11.96 9.23 8.59
CA LEU A 61 12.19 7.89 8.05
C LEU A 61 11.26 7.57 6.88
N GLN A 62 9.98 7.95 6.96
CA GLN A 62 9.03 7.81 5.86
C GLN A 62 9.46 8.61 4.63
N LYS A 63 9.95 9.85 4.84
CA LYS A 63 10.45 10.69 3.76
C LYS A 63 11.68 10.07 3.09
N GLN A 64 12.66 9.60 3.88
CA GLN A 64 13.87 8.94 3.36
C GLN A 64 13.54 7.66 2.58
N ALA A 65 12.63 6.85 3.10
CA ALA A 65 12.15 5.66 2.38
C ALA A 65 11.47 6.04 1.07
N GLY A 66 10.66 7.10 1.08
CA GLY A 66 10.03 7.65 -0.11
C GLY A 66 11.05 8.15 -1.14
N GLU A 67 12.06 8.91 -0.73
CA GLU A 67 13.14 9.40 -1.58
C GLU A 67 13.94 8.25 -2.21
N LYS A 68 14.23 7.20 -1.43
CA LYS A 68 14.91 5.98 -1.93
C LYS A 68 14.07 5.25 -2.98
N ILE A 69 12.76 5.12 -2.77
CA ILE A 69 11.84 4.51 -3.74
C ILE A 69 11.68 5.38 -4.99
N GLY A 70 11.63 6.71 -4.83
CA GLY A 70 11.49 7.67 -5.93
C GLY A 70 12.64 7.65 -6.94
N LEU A 71 13.79 7.08 -6.56
CA LEU A 71 14.95 6.89 -7.44
C LEU A 71 14.94 5.54 -8.18
N MET A 72 13.97 4.66 -7.90
CA MET A 72 13.88 3.34 -8.53
C MET A 72 13.15 3.41 -9.88
N ASP A 73 13.46 2.48 -10.77
CA ASP A 73 12.74 2.29 -12.03
C ASP A 73 11.88 1.03 -12.00
N ASN A 74 10.71 1.10 -12.61
CA ASN A 74 9.70 0.04 -12.71
C ASN A 74 9.47 -0.68 -11.37
N VAL A 75 8.89 0.03 -10.40
CA VAL A 75 8.64 -0.52 -9.07
C VAL A 75 7.15 -0.48 -8.69
N ILE A 76 6.68 -1.59 -8.13
CA ILE A 76 5.43 -1.67 -7.39
C ILE A 76 5.73 -1.45 -5.91
N VAL A 77 5.10 -0.43 -5.32
CA VAL A 77 5.22 -0.12 -3.89
C VAL A 77 4.03 -0.74 -3.16
N ASP A 78 4.29 -1.81 -2.40
CA ASP A 78 3.31 -2.44 -1.52
C ASP A 78 3.22 -1.65 -0.20
N THR A 79 2.06 -1.03 0.01
CA THR A 79 1.77 -0.25 1.21
C THR A 79 0.27 -0.22 1.50
N HIS A 80 -0.11 0.57 2.50
CA HIS A 80 -1.50 0.83 2.86
C HIS A 80 -1.84 2.29 2.55
N ALA A 81 -3.06 2.56 2.06
CA ALA A 81 -3.54 3.94 1.91
C ALA A 81 -3.86 4.55 3.27
N SER A 82 -4.43 3.75 4.18
CA SER A 82 -4.60 4.08 5.59
C SER A 82 -4.32 2.87 6.49
N VAL A 83 -4.00 3.15 7.75
CA VAL A 83 -3.91 2.16 8.83
C VAL A 83 -4.90 2.56 9.90
N LEU A 84 -5.82 1.66 10.27
CA LEU A 84 -6.72 1.89 11.39
C LEU A 84 -5.93 1.83 12.71
N THR A 85 -6.07 2.87 13.53
CA THR A 85 -5.47 2.98 14.86
C THR A 85 -6.55 3.29 15.89
N HIS A 86 -6.21 3.24 17.18
CA HIS A 86 -7.13 3.63 18.26
C HIS A 86 -7.61 5.09 18.17
N SER A 87 -6.84 5.97 17.51
CA SER A 87 -7.17 7.39 17.32
C SER A 87 -7.84 7.69 15.96
N GLY A 88 -8.12 6.66 15.15
CA GLY A 88 -8.71 6.79 13.81
C GLY A 88 -7.80 6.30 12.68
N TYR A 89 -8.12 6.68 11.44
CA TYR A 89 -7.40 6.25 10.24
C TYR A 89 -6.16 7.11 10.00
N LEU A 90 -4.99 6.54 10.25
CA LEU A 90 -3.70 7.16 9.97
C LEU A 90 -3.41 7.07 8.46
N PRO A 91 -3.09 8.17 7.76
CA PRO A 91 -2.73 8.11 6.34
C PRO A 91 -1.40 7.38 6.15
N GLY A 92 -1.38 6.40 5.25
CA GLY A 92 -0.16 5.68 4.86
C GLY A 92 0.63 6.40 3.76
N LEU A 93 0.01 7.36 3.09
CA LEU A 93 0.62 8.22 2.05
C LEU A 93 0.46 9.71 2.40
N PRO A 94 0.98 10.19 3.54
CA PRO A 94 0.97 11.61 3.85
C PRO A 94 1.81 12.39 2.82
N GLU A 95 1.62 13.71 2.78
CA GLU A 95 2.23 14.61 1.79
C GLU A 95 3.75 14.37 1.63
N TRP A 96 4.49 14.30 2.74
CA TRP A 96 5.95 14.13 2.71
C TRP A 96 6.40 12.78 2.16
N THR A 97 5.54 11.75 2.23
CA THR A 97 5.82 10.42 1.67
C THR A 97 5.48 10.40 0.19
N VAL A 98 4.26 10.82 -0.19
CA VAL A 98 3.83 10.72 -1.58
C VAL A 98 4.61 11.66 -2.50
N LYS A 99 4.94 12.88 -2.04
CA LYS A 99 5.79 13.82 -2.80
C LYS A 99 7.25 13.36 -2.90
N ALA A 100 7.72 12.54 -1.96
CA ALA A 100 9.05 11.95 -2.05
C ALA A 100 9.10 10.79 -3.05
N ILE A 101 8.01 10.00 -3.13
CA ILE A 101 7.90 8.88 -4.07
C ILE A 101 7.60 9.35 -5.51
N MET A 102 6.77 10.38 -5.68
CA MET A 102 6.26 10.85 -6.98
C MET A 102 5.68 9.73 -7.86
N PRO A 103 4.63 9.01 -7.41
CA PRO A 103 4.07 7.89 -8.14
C PRO A 103 3.34 8.32 -9.42
N ASN A 104 3.36 7.47 -10.44
CA ASN A 104 2.56 7.65 -11.66
C ASN A 104 1.09 7.25 -11.44
N THR A 105 0.88 6.19 -10.66
CA THR A 105 -0.43 5.61 -10.40
C THR A 105 -0.53 5.10 -8.97
N ILE A 106 -1.68 5.31 -8.34
CA ILE A 106 -2.06 4.71 -7.06
C ILE A 106 -3.21 3.74 -7.33
N VAL A 107 -2.99 2.46 -7.07
CA VAL A 107 -3.96 1.38 -7.30
C VAL A 107 -4.59 0.98 -5.98
N LEU A 108 -5.91 0.88 -5.95
CA LEU A 108 -6.66 0.27 -4.86
C LEU A 108 -7.15 -1.12 -5.30
N VAL A 109 -6.65 -2.15 -4.62
CA VAL A 109 -7.23 -3.49 -4.72
C VAL A 109 -8.39 -3.57 -3.73
N GLU A 110 -9.57 -3.87 -4.25
CA GLU A 110 -10.83 -3.86 -3.51
C GLU A 110 -11.61 -5.16 -3.74
N ALA A 111 -12.46 -5.52 -2.79
CA ALA A 111 -13.38 -6.65 -2.93
C ALA A 111 -14.63 -6.39 -2.09
N LEU A 112 -15.64 -7.26 -2.18
CA LEU A 112 -16.82 -7.12 -1.35
C LEU A 112 -16.42 -7.28 0.14
N PRO A 113 -16.96 -6.46 1.06
CA PRO A 113 -16.62 -6.55 2.48
C PRO A 113 -16.78 -7.96 3.05
N GLU A 114 -17.83 -8.67 2.66
CA GLU A 114 -18.11 -10.05 3.05
C GLU A 114 -17.05 -11.07 2.56
N GLU A 115 -16.53 -10.89 1.35
CA GLU A 115 -15.44 -11.72 0.82
C GLU A 115 -14.16 -11.51 1.61
N ILE A 116 -13.85 -10.25 1.94
CA ILE A 116 -12.67 -9.91 2.74
C ILE A 116 -12.82 -10.47 4.17
N GLU A 117 -14.00 -10.37 4.77
CA GLU A 117 -14.30 -10.96 6.09
C GLU A 117 -14.14 -12.48 6.06
N ASN A 118 -14.68 -13.14 5.02
CA ASN A 118 -14.54 -14.59 4.82
C ASN A 118 -13.08 -15.03 4.61
N ARG A 119 -12.27 -14.23 3.91
CA ARG A 119 -10.82 -14.49 3.77
C ARG A 119 -10.09 -14.31 5.08
N ARG A 120 -10.48 -13.31 5.88
CA ARG A 120 -9.90 -13.01 7.20
C ARG A 120 -10.19 -14.11 8.21
N SER A 121 -11.42 -14.61 8.27
CA SER A 121 -11.82 -15.68 9.20
C SER A 121 -11.11 -17.01 8.92
N LYS A 122 -10.73 -17.26 7.66
CA LYS A 122 -9.94 -18.44 7.26
C LYS A 122 -8.43 -18.31 7.53
N ASP A 123 -7.92 -17.10 7.71
CA ASP A 123 -6.49 -16.84 7.94
C ASP A 123 -6.18 -16.84 9.44
N THR A 124 -5.88 -18.02 9.99
CA THR A 124 -5.53 -18.21 11.41
C THR A 124 -4.13 -17.73 11.77
N SER A 125 -3.30 -17.35 10.79
CA SER A 125 -1.91 -16.94 11.02
C SER A 125 -1.76 -15.51 11.54
N ARG A 126 -2.84 -14.71 11.52
CA ARG A 126 -2.80 -13.29 11.87
C ARG A 126 -3.97 -12.92 12.78
N ALA A 127 -3.68 -12.31 13.92
CA ALA A 127 -4.68 -11.57 14.68
C ALA A 127 -5.05 -10.29 13.92
N ARG A 128 -6.34 -10.05 13.69
CA ARG A 128 -6.82 -8.85 12.99
C ARG A 128 -7.84 -8.14 13.86
N ASP A 129 -7.69 -6.83 13.96
CA ASP A 129 -8.65 -5.99 14.66
C ASP A 129 -9.99 -6.00 13.92
N LYS A 130 -11.09 -5.97 14.69
CA LYS A 130 -12.44 -5.85 14.14
C LYS A 130 -12.59 -4.44 13.55
N ASP A 131 -12.73 -4.36 12.23
CA ASP A 131 -12.98 -3.10 11.52
C ASP A 131 -14.25 -3.19 10.66
N ASP A 132 -14.82 -2.03 10.33
CA ASP A 132 -15.79 -1.94 9.23
C ASP A 132 -15.00 -1.89 7.92
N ILE A 133 -14.92 -3.04 7.24
CA ILE A 133 -14.20 -3.19 5.97
C ILE A 133 -14.74 -2.24 4.89
N GLY A 134 -16.07 -2.02 4.87
CA GLY A 134 -16.71 -1.13 3.90
C GLY A 134 -16.29 0.32 4.12
N LEU A 135 -16.31 0.78 5.36
CA LEU A 135 -15.81 2.11 5.75
C LEU A 135 -14.32 2.24 5.48
N HIS A 136 -13.51 1.25 5.85
CA HIS A 136 -12.06 1.28 5.65
C HIS A 136 -11.69 1.35 4.17
N GLN A 137 -12.38 0.59 3.29
CA GLN A 137 -12.19 0.74 1.84
C GLN A 137 -12.55 2.15 1.38
N ARG A 138 -13.67 2.73 1.84
CA ARG A 138 -14.04 4.12 1.50
C ARG A 138 -12.96 5.13 1.91
N ILE A 139 -12.46 5.06 3.14
CA ILE A 139 -11.39 5.95 3.62
C ILE A 139 -10.10 5.77 2.80
N ASN A 140 -9.77 4.53 2.43
CA ASN A 140 -8.63 4.28 1.54
C ASN A 140 -8.79 4.99 0.19
N ARG A 141 -9.99 5.02 -0.40
CA ARG A 141 -10.25 5.77 -1.64
C ARG A 141 -10.01 7.26 -1.45
N GLU A 142 -10.53 7.83 -0.38
CA GLU A 142 -10.37 9.26 -0.07
C GLU A 142 -8.90 9.64 0.10
N TYR A 143 -8.14 8.86 0.86
CA TYR A 143 -6.70 9.10 1.05
C TYR A 143 -5.89 8.88 -0.23
N ALA A 144 -6.22 7.86 -1.02
CA ALA A 144 -5.54 7.63 -2.30
C ALA A 144 -5.81 8.76 -3.31
N ILE A 145 -7.05 9.27 -3.37
CA ILE A 145 -7.42 10.40 -4.23
C ILE A 145 -6.71 11.68 -3.77
N ALA A 146 -6.67 11.96 -2.46
CA ALA A 146 -5.94 13.09 -1.91
C ALA A 146 -4.43 13.01 -2.21
N ALA A 147 -3.84 11.81 -2.06
CA ALA A 147 -2.44 11.55 -2.39
C ALA A 147 -2.15 11.77 -3.88
N ALA A 148 -3.01 11.25 -4.75
CA ALA A 148 -2.90 11.42 -6.20
C ALA A 148 -3.03 12.88 -6.63
N PHE A 149 -3.95 13.63 -6.02
CA PHE A 149 -4.12 15.06 -6.27
C PHE A 149 -2.83 15.86 -5.97
N MET A 150 -2.08 15.49 -4.92
CA MET A 150 -0.84 16.18 -4.54
C MET A 150 0.33 15.96 -5.51
N THR A 151 0.32 14.89 -6.32
CA THR A 151 1.44 14.53 -7.21
C THR A 151 1.07 14.47 -8.68
N GLY A 152 -0.22 14.61 -9.02
CA GLY A 152 -0.71 14.40 -10.38
C GLY A 152 -0.77 12.92 -10.80
N ALA A 153 -0.76 11.99 -9.84
CA ALA A 153 -0.88 10.57 -10.13
C ALA A 153 -2.31 10.22 -10.60
N THR A 154 -2.44 9.13 -11.36
CA THR A 154 -3.77 8.56 -11.62
C THR A 154 -4.21 7.63 -10.49
N VAL A 155 -5.50 7.40 -10.34
CA VAL A 155 -6.06 6.43 -9.39
C VAL A 155 -6.71 5.28 -10.15
N GLY A 156 -6.24 4.05 -9.90
CA GLY A 156 -6.76 2.84 -10.51
C GLY A 156 -7.48 1.95 -9.50
N PHE A 157 -8.55 1.29 -9.93
CA PHE A 157 -9.30 0.34 -9.10
C PHE A 157 -9.21 -1.06 -9.69
N VAL A 158 -8.85 -2.03 -8.84
CA VAL A 158 -8.75 -3.45 -9.21
C VAL A 158 -9.68 -4.27 -8.32
N PRO A 159 -10.86 -4.70 -8.83
CA PRO A 159 -11.75 -5.56 -8.08
C PRO A 159 -11.20 -6.98 -8.05
N ASN A 160 -10.93 -7.50 -6.85
CA ASN A 160 -10.45 -8.85 -6.59
C ASN A 160 -11.51 -9.66 -5.81
N ASN A 161 -12.65 -9.87 -6.46
CA ASN A 161 -13.75 -10.68 -5.92
C ASN A 161 -13.39 -12.18 -5.93
N ASP A 162 -14.08 -12.98 -5.12
CA ASP A 162 -13.82 -14.42 -5.00
C ASP A 162 -13.98 -15.13 -6.36
N ASN A 163 -13.07 -16.06 -6.65
CA ASN A 163 -13.00 -16.83 -7.90
C ASN A 163 -12.81 -15.99 -9.18
N LYS A 164 -12.30 -14.75 -9.04
CA LYS A 164 -12.08 -13.82 -10.17
C LYS A 164 -10.68 -13.20 -10.18
N ILE A 165 -9.68 -13.93 -9.67
CA ILE A 165 -8.31 -13.42 -9.55
C ILE A 165 -7.71 -13.11 -10.93
N GLU A 166 -8.05 -13.89 -11.95
CA GLU A 166 -7.60 -13.68 -13.33
C GLU A 166 -8.10 -12.34 -13.88
N ILE A 167 -9.36 -11.98 -13.56
CA ILE A 167 -9.94 -10.69 -13.95
C ILE A 167 -9.24 -9.54 -13.24
N ALA A 168 -8.93 -9.69 -11.94
CA ALA A 168 -8.19 -8.71 -11.17
C ALA A 168 -6.78 -8.49 -11.76
N VAL A 169 -6.08 -9.58 -12.08
CA VAL A 169 -4.76 -9.57 -12.70
C VAL A 169 -4.82 -8.89 -14.08
N GLU A 170 -5.75 -9.25 -14.95
CA GLU A 170 -5.90 -8.62 -16.27
C GLU A 170 -6.25 -7.14 -16.17
N LYS A 171 -7.07 -6.73 -15.21
CA LYS A 171 -7.36 -5.31 -14.96
C LYS A 171 -6.11 -4.56 -14.49
N PHE A 172 -5.33 -5.18 -13.60
CA PHE A 172 -4.08 -4.60 -13.10
C PHE A 172 -3.04 -4.46 -14.22
N LYS A 173 -2.87 -5.46 -15.08
CA LYS A 173 -1.99 -5.39 -16.26
C LYS A 173 -2.32 -4.21 -17.17
N LYS A 174 -3.61 -4.03 -17.50
CA LYS A 174 -4.09 -2.88 -18.28
C LYS A 174 -3.72 -1.54 -17.65
N ILE A 175 -3.75 -1.42 -16.32
CA ILE A 175 -3.33 -0.20 -15.60
C ILE A 175 -1.82 0.04 -15.75
N LEU A 176 -1.02 -1.01 -15.80
CA LEU A 176 0.42 -0.92 -16.06
C LEU A 176 0.75 -0.61 -17.53
N ASN A 177 -0.27 -0.35 -18.38
CA ASN A 177 -0.15 -0.17 -19.83
C ASN A 177 0.58 -1.32 -20.53
N LYS A 178 0.33 -2.56 -20.07
CA LYS A 178 0.82 -3.79 -20.68
C LYS A 178 -0.26 -4.85 -20.79
#